data_AF-A0A3B9IW59-F1
#
_entry.id   AF-A0A3B9IW59-F1
#
_cell.length_a   1.000
_cell.length_b   1.000
_cell.length_c   1.000
_cell.angle_alpha   90.00
_cell.angle_beta   90.00
_cell.angle_gamma   90.00
#
_symmetry.space_group_name_H-M   'P 1'
#
loop_
_entity.id
_entity.type
_entity.pdbx_description
1 polymer ?
#
loop_
_entity_poly.entity_id
_entity_poly.type
_entity_poly.pdbx_seq_one_letter_code
_entity_poly.pdbx_strand_id
1 'polypeptide(L)'
;MKQYRLNFEKIKIYVIIIAFLALGLYVFNTLKNFSSSANEKKADTSADIVLNGNGEYSNGYDHGTVYSIDGQAISADTEITAGENKYMRHCGIPEFTPVLGIEGFGENGLINKLDITLHSSAKKANIDDRKGNNVQTTFSYNGQITASSLLKYYFPLSICDGGASLAIVLKDGTVIVAAGSNAYQADFFDLNDEKTPEDICVDKSAENYAVGSVAKGITSATLLLNDKNISDREYSLYNPQFEDVSFFSHGTHTIHNHDCYISAAYETVSDDGVLIRRIGLNQALVCSSNTYFWRHALNFGLDRTFNAMDEIFGITAPIRTEINTLNPVEVEKDRLDYFFWGQDFNTSPVRLCSMYNFALSGEKYSPFYITSVRTPDDVEVYRAKPQPTKTFKDDNMKKFLREGLAKCFKSYSQYMDFSVYGAYTQLIDDNRILSKSGTADVIENEITNHSRILTVLDENHDVVCTACIAVKRATNKCTVNDNILFDIMFKTLEASGIL
;
A
#
# COMPACT_ATOMS: atom_id res chain seq x y z
N MET A 1 -29.33 -14.68 -64.28
CA MET A 1 -30.27 -15.00 -63.17
C MET A 1 -29.63 -15.70 -61.96
N LYS A 2 -28.71 -16.68 -62.10
CA LYS A 2 -28.08 -17.35 -60.94
C LYS A 2 -27.27 -16.42 -60.01
N GLN A 3 -26.58 -15.42 -60.55
CA GLN A 3 -25.71 -14.52 -59.78
C GLN A 3 -26.49 -13.50 -58.93
N TYR A 4 -27.68 -13.08 -59.37
CA TYR A 4 -28.59 -12.22 -58.59
C TYR A 4 -29.23 -12.96 -57.40
N ARG A 5 -29.51 -14.28 -57.54
CA ARG A 5 -30.00 -15.10 -56.42
C ARG A 5 -28.95 -15.27 -55.32
N LEU A 6 -27.68 -15.47 -55.69
CA LEU A 6 -26.58 -15.60 -54.73
C LEU A 6 -26.32 -14.31 -53.93
N ASN A 7 -26.45 -13.14 -54.56
CA ASN A 7 -26.32 -11.87 -53.85
C ASN A 7 -27.51 -11.58 -52.93
N PHE A 8 -28.72 -12.01 -53.30
CA PHE A 8 -29.92 -11.83 -52.48
C PHE A 8 -29.90 -12.73 -51.22
N GLU A 9 -29.42 -13.97 -51.34
CA GLU A 9 -29.22 -14.88 -50.21
C GLU A 9 -28.16 -14.34 -49.23
N LYS A 10 -27.05 -13.80 -49.73
CA LYS A 10 -26.03 -13.17 -48.87
C LYS A 10 -26.57 -11.95 -48.12
N ILE A 11 -27.36 -11.09 -48.78
CA ILE A 11 -27.98 -9.94 -48.13
C ILE A 11 -28.95 -10.37 -47.03
N LYS A 12 -29.75 -11.42 -47.25
CA LYS A 12 -30.63 -11.98 -46.20
C LYS A 12 -29.83 -12.48 -44.99
N ILE A 13 -28.71 -13.16 -45.21
CA ILE A 13 -27.85 -13.65 -44.13
C ILE A 13 -27.27 -12.46 -43.34
N TYR A 14 -26.78 -11.41 -44.00
CA TYR A 14 -26.28 -10.22 -43.31
C TYR A 14 -27.36 -9.49 -42.51
N VAL A 15 -28.58 -9.36 -43.04
CA VAL A 15 -29.71 -8.74 -42.32
C VAL A 15 -30.09 -9.56 -41.09
N ILE A 16 -30.07 -10.89 -41.17
CA ILE A 16 -30.33 -11.78 -40.03
C ILE A 16 -29.23 -11.62 -38.97
N ILE A 17 -27.95 -11.60 -39.36
CA ILE A 17 -26.83 -11.42 -38.43
C ILE A 17 -26.90 -10.07 -37.71
N ILE A 18 -27.22 -8.98 -38.44
CA ILE A 18 -27.38 -7.64 -37.84
C ILE A 18 -28.57 -7.61 -36.89
N ALA A 19 -29.69 -8.26 -37.23
CA ALA A 19 -30.85 -8.35 -36.35
C ALA A 19 -30.54 -9.14 -35.07
N PHE A 20 -29.77 -10.23 -35.15
CA PHE A 20 -29.32 -11.00 -33.99
C PHE A 20 -28.33 -10.21 -33.11
N LEU A 21 -27.41 -9.45 -33.71
CA LEU A 21 -26.49 -8.58 -32.97
C LEU A 21 -27.24 -7.44 -32.26
N ALA A 22 -28.21 -6.81 -32.92
CA ALA A 22 -29.04 -5.77 -32.33
C ALA A 22 -29.92 -6.32 -31.19
N LEU A 23 -30.50 -7.51 -31.36
CA LEU A 23 -31.26 -8.18 -30.31
C LEU A 23 -30.36 -8.59 -29.13
N GLY A 24 -29.14 -9.07 -29.40
CA GLY A 24 -28.14 -9.37 -28.38
C GLY A 24 -27.71 -8.14 -27.57
N LEU A 25 -27.46 -7.01 -28.23
CA LEU A 25 -27.17 -5.72 -27.59
C LEU A 25 -28.37 -5.18 -26.78
N TYR A 26 -29.59 -5.34 -27.30
CA TYR A 26 -30.80 -4.95 -26.59
C TYR A 26 -31.04 -5.82 -25.35
N VAL A 27 -30.89 -7.13 -25.45
CA VAL A 27 -31.02 -8.07 -24.32
C VAL A 27 -29.90 -7.84 -23.29
N PHE A 28 -28.66 -7.60 -23.72
CA PHE A 28 -27.54 -7.27 -22.83
C PHE A 28 -27.76 -5.96 -22.08
N ASN A 29 -28.20 -4.89 -22.77
CA ASN A 29 -28.54 -3.63 -22.11
C ASN A 29 -29.78 -3.74 -21.22
N THR A 30 -30.76 -4.56 -21.60
CA THR A 30 -31.95 -4.78 -20.77
C THR A 30 -31.62 -5.61 -19.54
N LEU A 31 -30.73 -6.60 -19.63
CA LEU A 31 -30.22 -7.37 -18.47
C LEU A 31 -29.34 -6.51 -17.56
N LYS A 32 -28.49 -5.65 -18.12
CA LYS A 32 -27.69 -4.67 -17.35
C LYS A 32 -28.58 -3.67 -16.62
N ASN A 33 -29.67 -3.24 -17.25
CA ASN A 33 -30.64 -2.32 -16.65
C ASN A 33 -31.60 -3.03 -15.67
N PHE A 34 -31.92 -4.32 -15.87
CA PHE A 34 -32.70 -5.11 -14.90
C PHE A 34 -31.87 -5.47 -13.67
N SER A 35 -30.55 -5.71 -13.82
CA SER A 35 -29.66 -5.90 -12.67
C SER A 35 -29.43 -4.61 -11.89
N SER A 36 -29.54 -3.44 -12.54
CA SER A 36 -29.47 -2.14 -11.86
C SER A 36 -30.80 -1.70 -11.24
N SER A 37 -31.96 -2.05 -11.83
CA SER A 37 -33.27 -1.58 -11.35
C SER A 37 -33.99 -2.52 -10.38
N ALA A 38 -33.53 -3.76 -10.18
CA ALA A 38 -34.19 -4.73 -9.30
C ALA A 38 -33.65 -4.77 -7.86
N ASN A 39 -32.52 -4.12 -7.55
CA ASN A 39 -31.93 -4.10 -6.19
C ASN A 39 -31.68 -2.69 -5.62
N GLU A 40 -32.18 -1.63 -6.25
CA GLU A 40 -32.02 -0.23 -5.79
C GLU A 40 -32.90 0.17 -4.58
N LYS A 41 -33.23 -0.79 -3.70
CA LYS A 41 -33.80 -0.46 -2.39
C LYS A 41 -33.04 -1.20 -1.28
N LYS A 42 -32.27 -0.40 -0.53
CA LYS A 42 -31.53 -0.68 0.71
C LYS A 42 -30.12 -1.30 0.54
N ALA A 43 -29.13 -0.44 0.28
CA ALA A 43 -27.75 -0.65 0.73
C ALA A 43 -27.08 0.73 0.89
N ASP A 44 -27.60 1.49 1.84
CA ASP A 44 -26.98 2.73 2.36
C ASP A 44 -26.88 2.64 3.89
N THR A 45 -26.75 1.41 4.39
CA THR A 45 -26.37 1.12 5.76
C THR A 45 -24.90 1.48 5.87
N SER A 46 -24.53 2.40 6.76
CA SER A 46 -23.13 2.78 6.95
C SER A 46 -22.28 1.52 7.19
N ALA A 47 -21.07 1.48 6.61
CA ALA A 47 -20.16 0.34 6.74
C ALA A 47 -20.04 -0.12 8.20
N ASP A 48 -19.98 0.84 9.14
CA ASP A 48 -19.97 0.58 10.58
C ASP A 48 -21.19 -0.18 11.10
N ILE A 49 -22.40 0.04 10.57
CA ILE A 49 -23.60 -0.67 11.04
C ILE A 49 -23.61 -2.13 10.58
N VAL A 50 -23.11 -2.41 9.38
CA VAL A 50 -23.07 -3.79 8.85
C VAL A 50 -21.86 -4.55 9.38
N LEU A 51 -20.71 -3.88 9.52
CA LEU A 51 -19.45 -4.47 9.95
C LEU A 51 -19.31 -4.53 11.48
N ASN A 52 -19.79 -3.52 12.22
CA ASN A 52 -19.74 -3.45 13.69
C ASN A 52 -21.10 -3.73 14.38
N GLY A 53 -22.17 -3.97 13.63
CA GLY A 53 -23.39 -4.62 14.11
C GLY A 53 -24.57 -3.71 14.50
N ASN A 54 -25.68 -3.86 13.76
CA ASN A 54 -27.05 -3.94 14.31
C ASN A 54 -27.77 -5.18 13.71
N GLY A 55 -27.03 -6.28 13.54
CA GLY A 55 -27.60 -7.58 13.19
C GLY A 55 -28.10 -8.30 14.45
N GLU A 56 -29.27 -8.95 14.36
CA GLU A 56 -29.79 -9.78 15.45
C GLU A 56 -28.71 -10.74 15.98
N TYR A 57 -28.41 -10.64 17.28
CA TYR A 57 -27.42 -11.42 18.01
C TYR A 57 -27.35 -12.90 17.61
N SER A 58 -26.13 -13.41 17.57
CA SER A 58 -25.83 -14.67 16.94
C SER A 58 -24.65 -15.37 17.62
N ASN A 59 -24.94 -16.31 18.52
CA ASN A 59 -23.97 -17.27 19.08
C ASN A 59 -24.28 -18.65 18.47
N GLY A 60 -23.48 -19.14 17.52
CA GLY A 60 -23.63 -20.44 16.85
C GLY A 60 -22.40 -20.81 16.01
N TYR A 61 -22.19 -22.11 15.76
CA TYR A 61 -20.89 -22.72 15.41
C TYR A 61 -20.55 -22.81 13.90
N ASP A 62 -21.28 -22.15 13.00
CA ASP A 62 -21.06 -22.24 11.54
C ASP A 62 -20.70 -20.88 10.93
N HIS A 63 -19.42 -20.68 10.63
CA HIS A 63 -18.88 -19.44 10.07
C HIS A 63 -19.25 -19.27 8.59
N GLY A 64 -19.53 -18.02 8.22
CA GLY A 64 -19.44 -17.59 6.83
C GLY A 64 -17.98 -17.61 6.35
N THR A 65 -17.78 -17.64 5.03
CA THR A 65 -16.44 -17.73 4.45
C THR A 65 -15.92 -16.35 4.04
N VAL A 66 -14.62 -16.12 4.24
CA VAL A 66 -13.91 -14.94 3.75
C VAL A 66 -13.28 -15.25 2.39
N TYR A 67 -13.52 -14.40 1.40
CA TYR A 67 -13.03 -14.56 0.03
C TYR A 67 -12.06 -13.43 -0.35
N SER A 68 -11.05 -13.77 -1.15
CA SER A 68 -10.21 -12.83 -1.93
C SER A 68 -11.00 -12.21 -3.08
N ILE A 69 -10.65 -11.03 -3.58
CA ILE A 69 -11.37 -10.30 -4.63
C ILE A 69 -11.64 -11.14 -5.90
N ASP A 70 -10.78 -12.14 -6.13
CA ASP A 70 -10.86 -13.08 -7.25
C ASP A 70 -11.81 -14.27 -7.00
N GLY A 71 -12.50 -14.29 -5.85
CA GLY A 71 -13.49 -15.30 -5.45
C GLY A 71 -12.91 -16.56 -4.80
N GLN A 72 -11.61 -16.62 -4.50
CA GLN A 72 -11.02 -17.74 -3.77
C GLN A 72 -11.25 -17.60 -2.27
N ALA A 73 -11.62 -18.70 -1.60
CA ALA A 73 -11.70 -18.72 -0.14
C ALA A 73 -10.31 -18.53 0.47
N ILE A 74 -10.21 -17.63 1.45
CA ILE A 74 -8.98 -17.26 2.16
C ILE A 74 -9.10 -17.45 3.67
N SER A 75 -10.23 -18.01 4.13
CA SER A 75 -10.40 -18.54 5.48
C SER A 75 -10.91 -19.97 5.45
N ALA A 76 -10.62 -20.72 6.51
CA ALA A 76 -11.01 -22.10 6.68
C ALA A 76 -11.12 -22.47 8.17
N ASP A 77 -11.90 -23.50 8.47
CA ASP A 77 -11.90 -24.12 9.79
C ASP A 77 -10.69 -25.05 9.91
N THR A 78 -9.80 -24.74 10.85
CA THR A 78 -8.54 -25.46 11.05
C THR A 78 -8.49 -26.06 12.45
N GLU A 79 -7.97 -27.28 12.55
CA GLU A 79 -7.65 -27.90 13.84
C GLU A 79 -6.39 -27.27 14.43
N ILE A 80 -6.54 -26.59 15.56
CA ILE A 80 -5.47 -25.96 16.30
C ILE A 80 -5.16 -26.83 17.52
N THR A 81 -3.88 -27.17 17.70
CA THR A 81 -3.41 -27.96 18.84
C THR A 81 -2.96 -27.06 19.99
N ALA A 82 -3.08 -27.56 21.20
CA ALA A 82 -3.06 -26.76 22.41
C ALA A 82 -2.64 -27.65 23.59
N GLY A 83 -1.34 -27.95 23.67
CA GLY A 83 -0.86 -29.10 24.45
C GLY A 83 -1.44 -30.40 23.90
N GLU A 84 -2.13 -31.17 24.74
CA GLU A 84 -2.82 -32.41 24.33
C GLU A 84 -4.22 -32.17 23.74
N ASN A 85 -4.76 -30.95 23.83
CA ASN A 85 -6.11 -30.63 23.37
C ASN A 85 -6.11 -30.18 21.90
N LYS A 86 -7.20 -30.47 21.21
CA LYS A 86 -7.46 -30.07 19.82
C LYS A 86 -8.74 -29.25 19.74
N TYR A 87 -8.67 -28.10 19.08
CA TYR A 87 -9.79 -27.18 18.92
C TYR A 87 -9.99 -26.85 17.45
N MET A 88 -11.23 -26.89 16.95
CA MET A 88 -11.54 -26.30 15.64
C MET A 88 -11.71 -24.80 15.80
N ARG A 89 -11.06 -24.02 14.93
CA ARG A 89 -11.14 -22.56 14.88
C ARG A 89 -11.26 -22.08 13.45
N HIS A 90 -12.04 -21.02 13.25
CA HIS A 90 -12.04 -20.33 11.97
C HIS A 90 -10.82 -19.42 11.85
N CYS A 91 -10.00 -19.59 10.82
CA CYS A 91 -8.78 -18.82 10.64
C CYS A 91 -8.55 -18.43 9.18
N GLY A 92 -7.71 -17.42 8.97
CA GLY A 92 -7.12 -17.21 7.66
C GLY A 92 -6.25 -18.40 7.25
N ILE A 93 -6.20 -18.69 5.95
CA ILE A 93 -5.18 -19.60 5.41
C ILE A 93 -3.77 -18.99 5.62
N PRO A 94 -2.68 -19.78 5.60
CA PRO A 94 -1.39 -19.36 6.16
C PRO A 94 -0.83 -18.00 5.71
N GLU A 95 -0.94 -17.68 4.42
CA GLU A 95 -0.47 -16.43 3.80
C GLU A 95 -1.35 -15.21 4.15
N PHE A 96 -2.55 -15.45 4.68
CA PHE A 96 -3.55 -14.48 5.07
C PHE A 96 -3.73 -14.37 6.59
N THR A 97 -3.30 -15.37 7.37
CA THR A 97 -3.41 -15.39 8.84
C THR A 97 -2.94 -14.11 9.52
N PRO A 98 -1.82 -13.46 9.13
CA PRO A 98 -1.37 -12.23 9.79
C PRO A 98 -2.40 -11.09 9.75
N VAL A 99 -3.29 -11.08 8.76
CA VAL A 99 -4.26 -10.00 8.52
C VAL A 99 -5.70 -10.42 8.79
N LEU A 100 -6.04 -11.69 8.52
CA LEU A 100 -7.36 -12.23 8.84
C LEU A 100 -7.47 -12.65 10.31
N GLY A 101 -6.37 -13.03 10.93
CA GLY A 101 -6.33 -13.53 12.30
C GLY A 101 -6.89 -14.94 12.45
N ILE A 102 -7.13 -15.31 13.71
CA ILE A 102 -7.64 -16.60 14.15
C ILE A 102 -8.74 -16.32 15.17
N GLU A 103 -9.90 -16.95 15.02
CA GLU A 103 -11.04 -16.85 15.92
C GLU A 103 -10.65 -17.09 17.39
N GLY A 104 -11.08 -16.18 18.27
CA GLY A 104 -10.94 -16.33 19.72
C GLY A 104 -9.52 -16.11 20.24
N PHE A 105 -8.61 -15.64 19.37
CA PHE A 105 -7.22 -15.40 19.69
C PHE A 105 -6.84 -13.95 19.41
N GLY A 106 -6.76 -13.15 20.48
CA GLY A 106 -6.47 -11.71 20.43
C GLY A 106 -7.64 -10.88 19.88
N GLU A 107 -7.46 -9.56 19.87
CA GLU A 107 -8.44 -8.61 19.30
C GLU A 107 -8.15 -8.22 17.84
N ASN A 108 -7.09 -8.79 17.26
CA ASN A 108 -6.56 -8.42 15.94
C ASN A 108 -7.08 -9.33 14.84
N GLY A 109 -7.11 -8.80 13.62
CA GLY A 109 -7.47 -9.52 12.41
C GLY A 109 -8.95 -9.43 12.04
N LEU A 110 -9.23 -9.57 10.73
CA LEU A 110 -10.57 -9.45 10.15
C LEU A 110 -11.59 -10.37 10.82
N ILE A 111 -11.23 -11.62 11.12
CA ILE A 111 -12.13 -12.62 11.68
C ILE A 111 -12.67 -12.16 13.04
N ASN A 112 -11.78 -11.70 13.93
CA ASN A 112 -12.18 -11.21 15.26
C ASN A 112 -12.93 -9.86 15.17
N LYS A 113 -12.57 -8.98 14.22
CA LYS A 113 -13.27 -7.70 14.03
C LYS A 113 -14.67 -7.86 13.44
N LEU A 114 -14.88 -8.87 12.60
CA LEU A 114 -16.15 -9.16 11.94
C LEU A 114 -16.87 -10.37 12.52
N ASP A 115 -16.54 -10.77 13.75
CA ASP A 115 -17.10 -11.95 14.43
C ASP A 115 -18.63 -12.03 14.30
N ILE A 116 -19.32 -10.93 14.61
CA ILE A 116 -20.78 -10.81 14.52
C ILE A 116 -21.30 -11.00 13.09
N THR A 117 -20.54 -10.56 12.09
CA THR A 117 -20.91 -10.69 10.66
C THR A 117 -20.70 -12.12 10.17
N LEU A 118 -19.59 -12.74 10.58
CA LEU A 118 -19.18 -14.08 10.17
C LEU A 118 -19.90 -15.18 10.93
N HIS A 119 -20.51 -14.90 12.09
CA HIS A 119 -21.28 -15.87 12.87
C HIS A 119 -22.77 -15.93 12.49
N SER A 120 -23.36 -17.12 12.61
CA SER A 120 -24.82 -17.36 12.57
C SER A 120 -25.36 -17.70 13.96
N SER A 121 -26.60 -17.29 14.26
CA SER A 121 -27.19 -17.58 15.57
C SER A 121 -27.46 -19.07 15.69
N ALA A 122 -27.25 -19.68 16.86
CA ALA A 122 -27.54 -21.10 17.07
C ALA A 122 -28.98 -21.47 16.69
N LYS A 123 -29.93 -20.52 16.81
CA LYS A 123 -31.30 -20.73 16.34
C LYS A 123 -31.36 -20.85 14.81
N LYS A 124 -30.74 -19.93 14.06
CA LYS A 124 -30.72 -19.96 12.59
C LYS A 124 -29.87 -21.11 12.04
N ALA A 125 -28.72 -21.40 12.66
CA ALA A 125 -27.90 -22.56 12.30
C ALA A 125 -28.66 -23.88 12.53
N ASN A 126 -29.30 -24.07 13.69
CA ASN A 126 -29.95 -25.36 13.99
C ASN A 126 -31.35 -25.53 13.36
N ILE A 127 -32.12 -24.45 13.19
CA ILE A 127 -33.49 -24.53 12.63
C ILE A 127 -33.49 -24.35 11.12
N ASP A 128 -32.68 -23.43 10.61
CA ASP A 128 -32.71 -23.01 9.21
C ASP A 128 -31.50 -23.55 8.41
N ASP A 129 -30.57 -24.29 9.04
CA ASP A 129 -29.31 -24.78 8.44
C ASP A 129 -28.50 -23.65 7.79
N ARG A 130 -28.41 -22.50 8.47
CA ARG A 130 -27.79 -21.27 7.96
C ARG A 130 -26.44 -20.97 8.59
N LYS A 131 -25.42 -20.79 7.74
CA LYS A 131 -24.10 -20.23 8.08
C LYS A 131 -24.14 -18.72 8.29
N GLY A 132 -23.05 -18.14 8.80
CA GLY A 132 -22.89 -16.68 8.86
C GLY A 132 -22.70 -16.03 7.49
N ASN A 133 -22.58 -14.71 7.45
CA ASN A 133 -22.43 -13.99 6.18
C ASN A 133 -21.04 -14.20 5.57
N ASN A 134 -21.00 -14.25 4.23
CA ASN A 134 -19.75 -14.28 3.50
C ASN A 134 -19.18 -12.87 3.35
N VAL A 135 -17.87 -12.73 3.52
CA VAL A 135 -17.15 -11.47 3.39
C VAL A 135 -16.22 -11.54 2.19
N GLN A 136 -16.39 -10.60 1.27
CA GLN A 136 -15.53 -10.42 0.11
C GLN A 136 -14.51 -9.33 0.44
N THR A 137 -13.24 -9.71 0.49
CA THR A 137 -12.12 -8.79 0.73
C THR A 137 -11.59 -8.20 -0.57
N THR A 138 -10.73 -7.21 -0.41
CA THR A 138 -9.98 -6.54 -1.48
C THR A 138 -8.73 -7.30 -1.92
N PHE A 139 -8.30 -8.32 -1.17
CA PHE A 139 -7.02 -8.98 -1.42
C PHE A 139 -7.02 -9.74 -2.75
N SER A 140 -5.95 -9.58 -3.53
CA SER A 140 -5.64 -10.49 -4.63
C SER A 140 -5.10 -11.80 -4.07
N TYR A 141 -5.68 -12.92 -4.48
CA TYR A 141 -5.27 -14.24 -3.97
C TYR A 141 -3.80 -14.53 -4.29
N ASN A 142 -3.47 -14.44 -5.59
CA ASN A 142 -2.13 -14.74 -6.09
C ASN A 142 -1.11 -13.68 -5.68
N GLY A 143 -1.51 -12.41 -5.63
CA GLY A 143 -0.67 -11.31 -5.14
C GLY A 143 -0.22 -11.56 -3.69
N GLN A 144 -1.17 -11.81 -2.78
CA GLN A 144 -0.87 -12.05 -1.37
C GLN A 144 0.03 -13.27 -1.16
N ILE A 145 -0.26 -14.40 -1.83
CA ILE A 145 0.55 -15.63 -1.72
C ILE A 145 1.98 -15.42 -2.24
N THR A 146 2.11 -14.75 -3.39
CA THR A 146 3.42 -14.47 -3.99
C THR A 146 4.25 -13.58 -3.07
N ALA A 147 3.66 -12.49 -2.57
CA ALA A 147 4.31 -11.58 -1.63
C ALA A 147 4.76 -12.31 -0.37
N SER A 148 3.84 -13.04 0.27
CA SER A 148 4.11 -13.76 1.51
C SER A 148 5.23 -14.78 1.36
N SER A 149 5.17 -15.58 0.29
CA SER A 149 6.18 -16.61 -0.01
C SER A 149 7.57 -16.01 -0.22
N LEU A 150 7.67 -14.94 -1.02
CA LEU A 150 8.94 -14.30 -1.31
C LEU A 150 9.51 -13.58 -0.09
N LEU A 151 8.68 -12.87 0.67
CA LEU A 151 9.10 -12.20 1.91
C LEU A 151 9.62 -13.21 2.93
N LYS A 152 8.96 -14.37 3.09
CA LYS A 152 9.40 -15.45 3.98
C LYS A 152 10.71 -16.07 3.51
N TYR A 153 10.90 -16.22 2.20
CA TYR A 153 12.12 -16.77 1.62
C TYR A 153 13.34 -15.85 1.79
N TYR A 154 13.19 -14.57 1.43
CA TYR A 154 14.30 -13.60 1.46
C TYR A 154 14.55 -13.00 2.84
N PHE A 155 13.50 -12.81 3.65
CA PHE A 155 13.56 -12.13 4.94
C PHE A 155 12.87 -12.94 6.06
N PRO A 156 13.31 -14.19 6.30
CA PRO A 156 12.78 -14.98 7.40
C PRO A 156 13.11 -14.29 8.74
N LEU A 157 12.22 -14.45 9.73
CA LEU A 157 12.35 -13.84 11.05
C LEU A 157 13.63 -14.26 11.80
N SER A 158 14.25 -15.39 11.43
CA SER A 158 15.53 -15.84 11.98
C SER A 158 16.74 -15.04 11.52
N ILE A 159 16.58 -14.20 10.48
CA ILE A 159 17.66 -13.39 9.88
C ILE A 159 17.36 -11.90 10.05
N CYS A 160 16.09 -11.50 9.94
CA CYS A 160 15.66 -10.12 10.07
C CYS A 160 14.63 -10.05 11.21
N ASP A 161 15.08 -9.69 12.42
CA ASP A 161 14.28 -9.78 13.66
C ASP A 161 12.98 -8.97 13.60
N GLY A 162 12.99 -7.83 12.90
CA GLY A 162 11.78 -7.01 12.67
C GLY A 162 10.84 -7.57 11.61
N GLY A 163 11.30 -8.55 10.82
CA GLY A 163 10.62 -9.11 9.66
C GLY A 163 10.52 -8.13 8.48
N ALA A 164 9.79 -8.56 7.46
CA ALA A 164 9.50 -7.75 6.28
C ALA A 164 8.00 -7.73 5.98
N SER A 165 7.53 -6.69 5.32
CA SER A 165 6.16 -6.56 4.87
C SER A 165 6.07 -5.88 3.50
N LEU A 166 4.99 -6.17 2.78
CA LEU A 166 4.65 -5.55 1.50
C LEU A 166 3.18 -5.14 1.54
N ALA A 167 2.91 -3.87 1.24
CA ALA A 167 1.58 -3.37 0.96
C ALA A 167 1.46 -2.98 -0.52
N ILE A 168 0.30 -3.22 -1.13
CA ILE A 168 -0.06 -2.64 -2.43
C ILE A 168 -1.44 -2.01 -2.29
N VAL A 169 -1.52 -0.70 -2.55
CA VAL A 169 -2.74 0.09 -2.43
C VAL A 169 -3.07 0.74 -3.77
N LEU A 170 -4.26 0.48 -4.30
CA LEU A 170 -4.76 1.12 -5.51
C LEU A 170 -5.06 2.60 -5.27
N LYS A 171 -5.18 3.38 -6.34
CA LYS A 171 -5.49 4.82 -6.29
C LYS A 171 -6.69 5.15 -5.40
N ASP A 172 -7.73 4.31 -5.43
CA ASP A 172 -8.99 4.51 -4.70
C ASP A 172 -8.96 4.05 -3.23
N GLY A 173 -7.78 3.64 -2.73
CA GLY A 173 -7.61 3.15 -1.36
C GLY A 173 -7.80 1.64 -1.18
N THR A 174 -8.13 0.89 -2.24
CA THR A 174 -8.24 -0.58 -2.16
C THR A 174 -6.88 -1.20 -1.77
N VAL A 175 -6.82 -1.94 -0.66
CA VAL A 175 -5.59 -2.63 -0.21
C VAL A 175 -5.56 -4.06 -0.73
N ILE A 176 -4.94 -4.28 -1.89
CA ILE A 176 -4.97 -5.59 -2.55
C ILE A 176 -3.92 -6.58 -2.03
N VAL A 177 -2.88 -6.10 -1.35
CA VAL A 177 -1.84 -6.92 -0.71
C VAL A 177 -1.46 -6.26 0.61
N ALA A 178 -1.43 -7.06 1.68
CA ALA A 178 -0.95 -6.70 3.01
C ALA A 178 -0.18 -7.92 3.57
N ALA A 179 1.00 -8.17 3.02
CA ALA A 179 1.77 -9.39 3.30
C ALA A 179 2.90 -9.13 4.31
N GLY A 180 3.25 -10.16 5.07
CA GLY A 180 4.38 -10.15 5.99
C GLY A 180 5.19 -11.44 5.93
N SER A 181 6.48 -11.37 6.29
CA SER A 181 7.35 -12.56 6.42
C SER A 181 7.01 -13.43 7.63
N ASN A 182 6.09 -12.98 8.49
CA ASN A 182 5.51 -13.70 9.62
C ASN A 182 4.29 -14.57 9.22
N ALA A 183 4.09 -14.86 7.94
CA ALA A 183 3.04 -15.78 7.51
C ALA A 183 3.16 -17.14 8.21
N TYR A 184 2.04 -17.57 8.79
CA TYR A 184 2.00 -18.57 9.84
C TYR A 184 1.01 -19.67 9.49
N GLN A 185 1.42 -20.93 9.65
CA GLN A 185 0.53 -22.08 9.52
C GLN A 185 -0.16 -22.34 10.86
N ALA A 186 -1.48 -22.15 10.90
CA ALA A 186 -2.31 -22.30 12.11
C ALA A 186 -2.24 -23.72 12.71
N ASP A 187 -1.94 -24.72 11.88
CA ASP A 187 -1.83 -26.14 12.19
C ASP A 187 -0.69 -26.46 13.17
N PHE A 188 0.25 -25.52 13.38
CA PHE A 188 1.42 -25.65 14.25
C PHE A 188 1.39 -24.71 15.46
N PHE A 189 0.19 -24.34 15.92
CA PHE A 189 0.08 -23.68 17.20
C PHE A 189 0.34 -24.69 18.32
N ASP A 190 1.30 -24.38 19.19
CA ASP A 190 1.44 -25.04 20.48
C ASP A 190 1.17 -23.96 21.54
N LEU A 191 0.06 -24.08 22.29
CA LEU A 191 -0.26 -23.17 23.40
C LEU A 191 0.83 -23.12 24.49
N ASN A 192 1.81 -24.04 24.45
CA ASN A 192 2.95 -24.03 25.36
C ASN A 192 4.16 -23.24 24.83
N ASP A 193 4.13 -22.76 23.59
CA ASP A 193 5.18 -21.84 23.09
C ASP A 193 5.00 -20.48 23.77
N GLU A 194 6.10 -19.82 24.15
CA GLU A 194 6.07 -18.52 24.86
C GLU A 194 5.49 -17.39 23.99
N LYS A 195 5.32 -17.61 22.69
CA LYS A 195 4.71 -16.68 21.75
C LYS A 195 3.20 -16.73 21.82
N THR A 196 2.59 -15.61 22.15
CA THR A 196 1.14 -15.49 22.18
C THR A 196 0.58 -15.38 20.74
N PRO A 197 -0.68 -15.77 20.49
CA PRO A 197 -1.36 -15.52 19.23
C PRO A 197 -1.37 -14.04 18.81
N GLU A 198 -1.32 -13.13 19.78
CA GLU A 198 -1.17 -11.68 19.57
C GLU A 198 0.18 -11.32 18.93
N ASP A 199 1.22 -12.12 19.14
CA ASP A 199 2.54 -11.97 18.48
C ASP A 199 2.56 -12.52 17.04
N ILE A 200 1.57 -13.33 16.68
CA ILE A 200 1.54 -14.09 15.42
C ILE A 200 0.58 -13.44 14.41
N CYS A 201 -0.61 -13.01 14.85
CA CYS A 201 -1.63 -12.37 14.02
C CYS A 201 -1.39 -10.86 13.89
N VAL A 202 -0.21 -10.49 13.41
CA VAL A 202 0.23 -9.10 13.29
C VAL A 202 0.35 -8.69 11.83
N ASP A 203 -0.47 -7.72 11.43
CA ASP A 203 -0.35 -7.04 10.15
C ASP A 203 0.83 -6.07 10.17
N LYS A 204 2.02 -6.60 9.84
CA LYS A 204 3.25 -5.81 9.74
C LYS A 204 3.20 -4.72 8.66
N SER A 205 2.21 -4.74 7.77
CA SER A 205 1.97 -3.70 6.77
C SER A 205 1.17 -2.49 7.31
N ALA A 206 0.58 -2.64 8.51
CA ALA A 206 -0.11 -1.58 9.25
C ALA A 206 0.72 -0.96 10.39
N GLU A 207 1.84 -1.58 10.74
CA GLU A 207 2.76 -1.11 11.79
C GLU A 207 3.68 0.03 11.35
N ASN A 208 3.85 1.05 12.21
CA ASN A 208 4.77 2.15 12.00
C ASN A 208 6.24 1.75 12.18
N TYR A 209 7.10 2.35 11.38
CA TYR A 209 8.55 2.22 11.47
C TYR A 209 9.21 3.42 10.77
N ALA A 210 10.47 3.71 11.10
CA ALA A 210 11.23 4.79 10.46
C ALA A 210 11.48 4.42 8.99
N VAL A 211 10.89 5.20 8.07
CA VAL A 211 10.88 4.85 6.64
C VAL A 211 12.10 5.37 5.87
N GLY A 212 12.86 6.28 6.48
CA GLY A 212 14.02 6.89 5.86
C GLY A 212 13.65 7.72 4.63
N SER A 213 14.58 7.76 3.67
CA SER A 213 14.49 8.65 2.51
C SER A 213 13.26 8.51 1.59
N VAL A 214 12.40 7.51 1.77
CA VAL A 214 11.07 7.50 1.10
C VAL A 214 10.15 8.61 1.60
N ALA A 215 10.37 9.16 2.80
CA ALA A 215 9.66 10.35 3.28
C ALA A 215 9.94 11.59 2.42
N LYS A 216 11.08 11.64 1.71
CA LYS A 216 11.48 12.81 0.91
C LYS A 216 10.49 13.12 -0.22
N GLY A 217 9.82 12.13 -0.81
CA GLY A 217 8.77 12.41 -1.80
C GLY A 217 7.53 13.08 -1.18
N ILE A 218 7.17 12.70 0.05
CA ILE A 218 6.08 13.35 0.80
C ILE A 218 6.49 14.76 1.23
N THR A 219 7.71 14.93 1.74
CA THR A 219 8.30 16.25 2.04
C THR A 219 8.32 17.14 0.80
N SER A 220 8.71 16.60 -0.36
CA SER A 220 8.72 17.33 -1.65
C SER A 220 7.33 17.81 -2.03
N ALA A 221 6.32 16.94 -1.94
CA ALA A 221 4.94 17.30 -2.25
C ALA A 221 4.44 18.43 -1.34
N THR A 222 4.69 18.32 -0.02
CA THR A 222 4.33 19.36 0.97
C THR A 222 4.96 20.70 0.62
N LEU A 223 6.26 20.73 0.35
CA LEU A 223 6.99 21.96 0.08
C LEU A 223 6.63 22.55 -1.29
N LEU A 224 6.44 21.74 -2.34
CA LEU A 224 6.00 22.22 -3.65
C LEU A 224 4.61 22.87 -3.60
N LEU A 225 3.66 22.27 -2.88
CA LEU A 225 2.31 22.84 -2.68
C LEU A 225 2.35 24.16 -1.90
N ASN A 226 3.40 24.38 -1.12
CA ASN A 226 3.62 25.57 -0.31
C ASN A 226 4.74 26.48 -0.83
N ASP A 227 5.24 26.26 -2.05
CA ASP A 227 6.43 26.94 -2.58
C ASP A 227 6.26 28.46 -2.63
N LYS A 228 5.04 28.92 -2.94
CA LYS A 228 4.66 30.35 -2.91
C LYS A 228 4.83 31.02 -1.54
N ASN A 229 4.90 30.25 -0.46
CA ASN A 229 5.04 30.72 0.92
C ASN A 229 6.50 30.63 1.40
N ILE A 230 7.42 30.12 0.57
CA ILE A 230 8.86 30.12 0.84
C ILE A 230 9.36 31.56 0.66
N SER A 231 10.00 32.10 1.69
CA SER A 231 10.37 33.53 1.75
C SER A 231 11.51 33.89 0.81
N ASP A 232 12.41 32.93 0.55
CA ASP A 232 13.58 33.10 -0.29
C ASP A 232 13.44 32.30 -1.59
N ARG A 233 13.53 32.98 -2.73
CA ARG A 233 13.41 32.34 -4.05
C ARG A 233 14.53 31.34 -4.32
N GLU A 234 15.69 31.49 -3.68
CA GLU A 234 16.77 30.49 -3.79
C GLU A 234 16.34 29.13 -3.22
N TYR A 235 15.43 29.11 -2.25
CA TYR A 235 14.87 27.93 -1.62
C TYR A 235 13.57 27.44 -2.28
N SER A 236 13.17 28.00 -3.42
CA SER A 236 12.08 27.43 -4.20
C SER A 236 12.47 26.04 -4.70
N LEU A 237 11.59 25.05 -4.58
CA LEU A 237 11.84 23.70 -5.10
C LEU A 237 11.86 23.65 -6.63
N TYR A 238 11.37 24.72 -7.28
CA TYR A 238 11.50 24.91 -8.72
C TYR A 238 12.88 25.47 -9.12
N ASN A 239 13.74 25.86 -8.17
CA ASN A 239 15.11 26.27 -8.45
C ASN A 239 15.96 25.08 -8.91
N PRO A 240 16.48 25.06 -10.15
CA PRO A 240 17.28 23.96 -10.64
C PRO A 240 18.75 24.00 -10.17
N GLN A 241 19.16 25.05 -9.46
CA GLN A 241 20.56 25.37 -9.13
C GLN A 241 20.74 25.71 -7.65
N PHE A 242 20.00 25.03 -6.77
CA PHE A 242 20.20 25.15 -5.33
C PHE A 242 21.57 24.60 -4.94
N GLU A 243 22.27 25.35 -4.08
CA GLU A 243 23.58 24.97 -3.58
C GLU A 243 23.43 23.92 -2.47
N ASP A 244 23.52 22.64 -2.84
CA ASP A 244 23.51 21.52 -1.90
C ASP A 244 24.91 21.22 -1.39
N VAL A 245 25.00 20.84 -0.12
CA VAL A 245 26.27 20.72 0.62
C VAL A 245 26.40 19.35 1.26
N SER A 246 27.62 18.81 1.35
CA SER A 246 27.88 17.47 1.92
C SER A 246 27.45 17.33 3.38
N PHE A 247 27.57 18.40 4.15
CA PHE A 247 26.99 18.51 5.48
C PHE A 247 26.57 19.96 5.74
N PHE A 248 25.61 20.14 6.64
CA PHE A 248 25.14 21.45 7.07
C PHE A 248 24.96 21.44 8.58
N SER A 249 25.28 22.56 9.24
CA SER A 249 25.09 22.73 10.68
C SER A 249 24.15 23.91 10.93
N HIS A 250 23.14 23.69 11.78
CA HIS A 250 22.22 24.73 12.22
C HIS A 250 21.87 24.50 13.70
N GLY A 251 22.14 25.50 14.54
CA GLY A 251 22.03 25.34 15.99
C GLY A 251 22.98 24.26 16.50
N THR A 252 22.45 23.28 17.24
CA THR A 252 23.20 22.14 17.79
C THR A 252 23.25 20.93 16.87
N HIS A 253 22.59 20.99 15.70
CA HIS A 253 22.44 19.86 14.80
C HIS A 253 23.38 19.97 13.61
N THR A 254 23.97 18.83 13.24
CA THR A 254 24.74 18.68 11.99
C THR A 254 24.19 17.48 11.24
N ILE A 255 23.80 17.70 9.98
CA ILE A 255 23.23 16.67 9.12
C ILE A 255 24.16 16.45 7.95
N HIS A 256 24.47 15.18 7.69
CA HIS A 256 25.34 14.76 6.60
C HIS A 256 24.50 14.12 5.51
N ASN A 257 24.90 14.35 4.25
CA ASN A 257 24.51 13.48 3.16
C ASN A 257 25.26 12.15 3.28
N HIS A 258 24.65 11.07 2.79
CA HIS A 258 25.30 9.75 2.78
C HIS A 258 26.60 9.75 1.94
N ASP A 259 26.66 10.58 0.91
CA ASP A 259 27.82 10.74 0.02
C ASP A 259 28.82 11.82 0.49
N CYS A 260 28.74 12.27 1.76
CA CYS A 260 29.47 13.46 2.23
C CYS A 260 31.01 13.40 2.14
N TYR A 261 31.59 12.23 1.91
CA TYR A 261 33.03 12.02 1.72
C TYR A 261 33.41 11.64 0.29
N ILE A 262 32.46 11.61 -0.65
CA ILE A 262 32.67 11.21 -2.04
C ILE A 262 32.82 12.47 -2.91
N SER A 263 34.04 12.99 -3.02
CA SER A 263 34.31 14.24 -3.76
C SER A 263 33.81 14.23 -5.21
N ALA A 264 33.82 13.07 -5.89
CA ALA A 264 33.31 12.93 -7.25
C ALA A 264 31.79 13.15 -7.40
N ALA A 265 31.03 13.14 -6.28
CA ALA A 265 29.60 13.46 -6.26
C ALA A 265 29.32 14.98 -6.16
N TYR A 266 30.38 15.79 -6.05
CA TYR A 266 30.32 17.23 -5.84
C TYR A 266 31.19 17.99 -6.86
N GLU A 267 30.88 19.28 -7.05
CA GLU A 267 31.52 20.12 -8.07
C GLU A 267 32.73 20.88 -7.51
N THR A 268 32.61 21.39 -6.29
CA THR A 268 33.61 22.24 -5.66
C THR A 268 33.77 21.92 -4.18
N VAL A 269 34.87 22.40 -3.59
CA VAL A 269 35.14 22.31 -2.15
C VAL A 269 35.34 23.73 -1.63
N SER A 270 34.67 24.08 -0.54
CA SER A 270 34.87 25.37 0.15
C SER A 270 36.16 25.36 0.97
N ASP A 271 36.59 26.54 1.42
CA ASP A 271 37.82 26.71 2.22
C ASP A 271 37.80 25.94 3.54
N ASP A 272 36.62 25.69 4.11
CA ASP A 272 36.39 24.89 5.32
C ASP A 272 36.17 23.39 5.03
N GLY A 273 36.33 22.95 3.78
CA GLY A 273 36.28 21.54 3.40
C GLY A 273 34.90 20.97 3.12
N VAL A 274 33.85 21.81 3.08
CA VAL A 274 32.49 21.40 2.69
C VAL A 274 32.47 21.15 1.18
N LEU A 275 31.91 20.01 0.76
CA LEU A 275 31.73 19.71 -0.66
C LEU A 275 30.40 20.32 -1.12
N ILE A 276 30.40 20.95 -2.30
CA ILE A 276 29.27 21.72 -2.83
C ILE A 276 28.88 21.20 -4.22
N ARG A 277 27.59 21.09 -4.49
CA ARG A 277 27.01 20.80 -5.81
C ARG A 277 25.78 21.66 -6.08
N ARG A 278 25.50 21.96 -7.34
CA ARG A 278 24.30 22.72 -7.72
C ARG A 278 23.25 21.80 -8.30
N ILE A 279 22.16 21.61 -7.56
CA ILE A 279 21.12 20.64 -7.90
C ILE A 279 19.73 21.24 -7.75
N GLY A 280 18.77 20.72 -8.52
CA GLY A 280 17.34 20.92 -8.27
C GLY A 280 16.71 19.69 -7.60
N LEU A 281 15.42 19.78 -7.28
CA LEU A 281 14.65 18.74 -6.60
C LEU A 281 14.85 17.34 -7.21
N ASN A 282 14.79 17.23 -8.54
CA ASN A 282 14.93 15.96 -9.24
C ASN A 282 16.24 15.24 -8.89
N GLN A 283 17.35 15.98 -8.90
CA GLN A 283 18.66 15.41 -8.56
C GLN A 283 18.79 15.19 -7.06
N ALA A 284 18.23 16.07 -6.23
CA ALA A 284 18.19 15.90 -4.77
C ALA A 284 17.47 14.62 -4.33
N LEU A 285 16.39 14.24 -5.03
CA LEU A 285 15.70 12.96 -4.83
C LEU A 285 16.58 11.77 -5.26
N VAL A 286 17.27 11.88 -6.41
CA VAL A 286 18.15 10.83 -6.96
C VAL A 286 19.34 10.54 -6.05
N CYS A 287 20.11 11.57 -5.67
CA CYS A 287 21.23 11.42 -4.73
C CYS A 287 20.77 11.28 -3.27
N SER A 288 19.47 11.41 -3.02
CA SER A 288 18.88 11.34 -1.69
C SER A 288 19.54 12.31 -0.71
N SER A 289 19.76 13.57 -1.10
CA SER A 289 20.38 14.59 -0.23
C SER A 289 19.56 14.80 1.05
N ASN A 290 20.16 14.65 2.22
CA ASN A 290 19.53 15.00 3.50
C ASN A 290 19.53 16.52 3.71
N THR A 291 20.65 17.17 3.38
CA THR A 291 20.85 18.61 3.60
C THR A 291 19.92 19.45 2.73
N TYR A 292 19.61 19.01 1.50
CA TYR A 292 18.62 19.65 0.63
C TYR A 292 17.26 19.76 1.32
N PHE A 293 16.65 18.63 1.70
CA PHE A 293 15.29 18.63 2.28
C PHE A 293 15.24 19.33 3.63
N TRP A 294 16.26 19.14 4.46
CA TRP A 294 16.30 19.81 5.77
C TRP A 294 16.39 21.34 5.61
N ARG A 295 17.27 21.84 4.73
CA ARG A 295 17.44 23.29 4.53
C ARG A 295 16.19 23.94 3.92
N HIS A 296 15.48 23.26 3.04
CA HIS A 296 14.19 23.75 2.53
C HIS A 296 13.11 23.78 3.62
N ALA A 297 13.02 22.73 4.44
CA ALA A 297 12.10 22.70 5.59
C ALA A 297 12.46 23.76 6.64
N LEU A 298 13.75 24.01 6.89
CA LEU A 298 14.22 25.09 7.78
C LEU A 298 13.81 26.47 7.25
N ASN A 299 13.98 26.74 5.96
CA ASN A 299 13.59 28.02 5.36
C ASN A 299 12.08 28.24 5.43
N PHE A 300 11.28 27.21 5.09
CA PHE A 300 9.83 27.26 5.28
C PHE A 300 9.44 27.27 6.76
N GLY A 301 10.31 26.81 7.67
CA GLY A 301 10.09 26.66 9.10
C GLY A 301 9.63 25.24 9.42
N LEU A 302 10.33 24.56 10.33
CA LEU A 302 10.10 23.14 10.65
C LEU A 302 8.67 22.88 11.15
N ASP A 303 8.21 23.63 12.15
CA ASP A 303 6.84 23.54 12.67
C ASP A 303 5.80 23.79 11.56
N ARG A 304 6.04 24.78 10.69
CA ARG A 304 5.15 25.08 9.55
C ARG A 304 5.14 23.95 8.52
N THR A 305 6.30 23.34 8.26
CA THR A 305 6.43 22.21 7.34
C THR A 305 5.70 20.97 7.87
N PHE A 306 5.83 20.66 9.16
CA PHE A 306 5.12 19.57 9.81
C PHE A 306 3.59 19.80 9.79
N ASN A 307 3.14 20.99 10.17
CA ASN A 307 1.72 21.34 10.16
C ASN A 307 1.13 21.32 8.74
N ALA A 308 1.87 21.78 7.73
CA ALA A 308 1.42 21.70 6.34
C ALA A 308 1.32 20.24 5.86
N MET A 309 2.28 19.39 6.27
CA MET A 309 2.24 17.97 5.96
C MET A 309 1.04 17.28 6.63
N ASP A 310 0.70 17.67 7.86
CA ASP A 310 -0.50 17.20 8.54
C ASP A 310 -1.78 17.73 7.89
N GLU A 311 -1.84 19.00 7.53
CA GLU A 311 -3.00 19.55 6.83
C GLU A 311 -3.25 18.82 5.50
N ILE A 312 -2.18 18.53 4.74
CA ILE A 312 -2.27 17.84 3.45
C ILE A 312 -2.63 16.36 3.68
N PHE A 313 -1.78 15.61 4.37
CA PHE A 313 -1.84 14.15 4.44
C PHE A 313 -2.58 13.61 5.66
N GLY A 314 -2.85 14.44 6.68
CA GLY A 314 -3.50 14.05 7.94
C GLY A 314 -2.63 13.15 8.80
N ILE A 315 -1.31 13.33 8.81
CA ILE A 315 -0.33 12.43 9.42
C ILE A 315 -0.54 12.22 10.93
N THR A 316 -1.09 13.19 11.66
CA THR A 316 -1.29 13.12 13.12
C THR A 316 -2.57 12.41 13.53
N ALA A 317 -3.48 12.14 12.58
CA ALA A 317 -4.72 11.41 12.85
C ALA A 317 -4.56 9.91 12.58
N PRO A 318 -5.06 9.02 13.47
CA PRO A 318 -5.15 7.60 13.16
C PRO A 318 -6.15 7.38 12.01
N ILE A 319 -5.88 6.38 11.17
CA ILE A 319 -6.80 5.93 10.13
C ILE A 319 -7.39 4.60 10.58
N ARG A 320 -8.69 4.58 10.87
CA ARG A 320 -9.41 3.35 11.21
C ARG A 320 -9.86 2.67 9.92
N THR A 321 -9.51 1.40 9.75
CA THR A 321 -9.98 0.54 8.66
C THR A 321 -10.91 -0.51 9.25
N GLU A 322 -11.43 -1.41 8.41
CA GLU A 322 -12.32 -2.49 8.86
C GLU A 322 -11.60 -3.52 9.74
N ILE A 323 -10.27 -3.65 9.63
CA ILE A 323 -9.53 -4.75 10.24
C ILE A 323 -8.40 -4.30 11.16
N ASN A 324 -7.94 -3.05 11.02
CA ASN A 324 -6.83 -2.50 11.80
C ASN A 324 -6.96 -0.98 11.97
N THR A 325 -6.07 -0.40 12.78
CA THR A 325 -5.89 1.05 12.86
C THR A 325 -4.48 1.38 12.45
N LEU A 326 -4.33 2.25 11.45
CA LEU A 326 -3.03 2.79 11.06
C LEU A 326 -2.69 3.94 12.00
N ASN A 327 -1.65 3.73 12.81
CA ASN A 327 -1.24 4.67 13.84
C ASN A 327 -0.84 6.04 13.25
N PRO A 328 -1.01 7.13 14.03
CA PRO A 328 -0.53 8.44 13.63
C PRO A 328 0.99 8.47 13.53
N VAL A 329 1.51 9.44 12.76
CA VAL A 329 2.93 9.76 12.72
C VAL A 329 3.22 10.67 13.91
N GLU A 330 4.10 10.22 14.79
CA GLU A 330 4.50 10.95 15.99
C GLU A 330 5.98 11.31 15.90
N VAL A 331 6.31 12.53 16.31
CA VAL A 331 7.69 13.02 16.38
C VAL A 331 7.81 14.02 17.52
N GLU A 332 8.89 13.92 18.29
CA GLU A 332 9.20 14.92 19.31
C GLU A 332 9.61 16.24 18.65
N LYS A 333 9.26 17.38 19.25
CA LYS A 333 9.45 18.68 18.61
C LYS A 333 10.92 18.99 18.29
N ASP A 334 11.82 18.62 19.19
CA ASP A 334 13.28 18.75 19.06
C ASP A 334 13.89 17.76 18.06
N ARG A 335 13.10 16.77 17.60
CA ARG A 335 13.48 15.78 16.59
C ARG A 335 13.02 16.16 15.17
N LEU A 336 12.34 17.29 14.99
CA LEU A 336 11.87 17.74 13.66
C LEU A 336 12.99 17.95 12.64
N ASP A 337 14.22 18.24 13.07
CA ASP A 337 15.38 18.34 12.19
C ASP A 337 15.69 17.02 11.43
N TYR A 338 15.30 15.88 12.01
CA TYR A 338 15.52 14.55 11.44
C TYR A 338 14.32 14.01 10.65
N PHE A 339 13.16 14.64 10.82
CA PHE A 339 11.88 14.18 10.30
C PHE A 339 11.77 14.27 8.77
N PHE A 340 12.14 15.42 8.20
CA PHE A 340 11.83 15.76 6.79
C PHE A 340 12.66 14.99 5.75
N TRP A 341 13.79 14.41 6.17
CA TRP A 341 14.58 13.49 5.34
C TRP A 341 14.36 12.01 5.73
N GLY A 342 13.57 11.75 6.77
CA GLY A 342 12.91 10.48 7.01
C GLY A 342 13.40 9.63 8.18
N GLN A 343 14.36 10.10 8.98
CA GLN A 343 14.91 9.33 10.10
C GLN A 343 13.87 9.13 11.22
N ASP A 344 13.06 10.14 11.50
CA ASP A 344 11.98 10.07 12.51
C ASP A 344 10.58 10.09 11.88
N PHE A 345 10.49 9.91 10.56
CA PHE A 345 9.21 9.74 9.90
C PHE A 345 8.75 8.29 10.10
N ASN A 346 8.00 8.05 11.18
CA ASN A 346 7.49 6.73 11.51
C ASN A 346 6.10 6.51 10.92
N THR A 347 5.97 5.63 9.92
CA THR A 347 4.66 5.33 9.31
C THR A 347 4.58 3.89 8.81
N SER A 348 3.38 3.41 8.52
CA SER A 348 3.14 2.06 8.01
C SER A 348 3.21 1.98 6.49
N PRO A 349 3.55 0.81 5.91
CA PRO A 349 3.55 0.62 4.46
C PRO A 349 2.22 1.01 3.79
N VAL A 350 1.07 0.61 4.35
CA VAL A 350 -0.26 0.95 3.81
C VAL A 350 -0.46 2.47 3.82
N ARG A 351 -0.16 3.13 4.94
CA ARG A 351 -0.30 4.58 5.06
C ARG A 351 0.62 5.33 4.08
N LEU A 352 1.85 4.85 3.91
CA LEU A 352 2.80 5.43 2.97
C LEU A 352 2.32 5.30 1.51
N CYS A 353 1.78 4.14 1.12
CA CYS A 353 1.19 3.96 -0.21
C CYS A 353 0.05 4.96 -0.46
N SER A 354 -0.87 5.11 0.52
CA SER A 354 -1.97 6.07 0.41
C SER A 354 -1.49 7.53 0.31
N MET A 355 -0.43 7.90 1.04
CA MET A 355 0.16 9.24 0.92
C MET A 355 0.78 9.48 -0.46
N TYR A 356 1.48 8.49 -1.03
CA TYR A 356 2.02 8.59 -2.39
C TYR A 356 0.94 8.63 -3.47
N ASN A 357 -0.09 7.78 -3.36
CA ASN A 357 -1.25 7.83 -4.23
C ASN A 357 -1.88 9.22 -4.20
N PHE A 358 -2.07 9.81 -3.02
CA PHE A 358 -2.64 11.15 -2.90
C PHE A 358 -1.72 12.25 -3.47
N ALA A 359 -0.43 12.24 -3.13
CA ALA A 359 0.55 13.21 -3.63
C ALA A 359 0.62 13.22 -5.17
N LEU A 360 0.46 12.05 -5.80
CA LEU A 360 0.63 11.88 -7.24
C LEU A 360 -0.68 11.96 -8.03
N SER A 361 -1.83 11.60 -7.45
CA SER A 361 -3.13 11.69 -8.12
C SER A 361 -3.86 13.01 -7.86
N GLY A 362 -3.67 13.58 -6.66
CA GLY A 362 -4.46 14.70 -6.16
C GLY A 362 -5.79 14.28 -5.51
N GLU A 363 -6.04 12.98 -5.31
CA GLU A 363 -7.27 12.46 -4.68
C GLU A 363 -6.93 11.58 -3.48
N LYS A 364 -7.45 11.93 -2.29
CA LYS A 364 -7.19 11.22 -1.04
C LYS A 364 -8.32 10.25 -0.74
N TYR A 365 -8.00 8.96 -0.71
CA TYR A 365 -8.91 7.91 -0.27
C TYR A 365 -8.45 7.33 1.07
N SER A 366 -9.42 6.87 1.87
CA SER A 366 -9.11 6.06 3.04
C SER A 366 -8.84 4.62 2.60
N PRO A 367 -7.75 3.99 3.06
CA PRO A 367 -7.50 2.58 2.77
C PRO A 367 -8.61 1.70 3.36
N PHE A 368 -9.01 0.67 2.61
CA PHE A 368 -10.08 -0.24 3.01
C PHE A 368 -9.79 -1.67 2.55
N TYR A 369 -10.36 -2.66 3.26
CA TYR A 369 -10.04 -4.07 3.07
C TYR A 369 -11.22 -4.95 2.62
N ILE A 370 -12.45 -4.44 2.70
CA ILE A 370 -13.68 -5.20 2.41
C ILE A 370 -14.41 -4.59 1.24
N THR A 371 -14.70 -5.37 0.19
CA THR A 371 -15.46 -4.90 -0.98
C THR A 371 -16.95 -5.15 -0.85
N SER A 372 -17.37 -6.27 -0.25
CA SER A 372 -18.80 -6.58 -0.07
C SER A 372 -19.05 -7.61 1.02
N VAL A 373 -20.28 -7.61 1.57
CA VAL A 373 -20.78 -8.68 2.46
C VAL A 373 -22.07 -9.23 1.88
N ARG A 374 -22.21 -10.56 1.88
CA ARG A 374 -23.35 -11.28 1.33
C ARG A 374 -23.92 -12.25 2.35
N THR A 375 -25.23 -12.39 2.39
CA THR A 375 -25.88 -13.42 3.19
C THR A 375 -25.59 -14.82 2.62
N PRO A 376 -25.86 -15.90 3.37
CA PRO A 376 -25.80 -17.27 2.84
C PRO A 376 -26.67 -17.50 1.60
N ASP A 377 -27.75 -16.72 1.45
CA ASP A 377 -28.66 -16.76 0.31
C ASP A 377 -28.16 -15.90 -0.89
N ASP A 378 -26.89 -15.48 -0.87
CA ASP A 378 -26.21 -14.62 -1.87
C ASP A 378 -26.84 -13.21 -2.05
N VAL A 379 -27.52 -12.72 -1.02
CA VAL A 379 -28.03 -11.33 -1.02
C VAL A 379 -26.94 -10.40 -0.51
N GLU A 380 -26.54 -9.44 -1.34
CA GLU A 380 -25.55 -8.42 -0.97
C GLU A 380 -26.14 -7.40 0.01
N VAL A 381 -25.53 -7.29 1.19
CA VAL A 381 -25.97 -6.39 2.26
C VAL A 381 -25.01 -5.22 2.49
N TYR A 382 -23.79 -5.33 1.97
CA TYR A 382 -22.80 -4.25 1.95
C TYR A 382 -22.00 -4.31 0.64
N ARG A 383 -21.66 -3.13 0.12
CA ARG A 383 -20.70 -2.94 -0.96
C ARG A 383 -19.92 -1.65 -0.72
N ALA A 384 -18.60 -1.75 -0.77
CA ALA A 384 -17.72 -0.59 -0.69
C ALA A 384 -17.97 0.36 -1.88
N LYS A 385 -18.03 1.65 -1.55
CA LYS A 385 -18.15 2.74 -2.53
C LYS A 385 -17.13 3.82 -2.15
N PRO A 386 -15.83 3.58 -2.37
CA PRO A 386 -14.80 4.55 -1.99
C PRO A 386 -15.06 5.89 -2.69
N GLN A 387 -14.90 6.97 -1.95
CA GLN A 387 -15.01 8.34 -2.46
C GLN A 387 -13.82 9.16 -1.94
N PRO A 388 -13.30 10.11 -2.74
CA PRO A 388 -12.17 10.91 -2.31
C PRO A 388 -12.63 11.84 -1.17
N THR A 389 -11.92 11.76 -0.05
CA THR A 389 -12.15 12.58 1.15
C THR A 389 -11.54 13.98 1.04
N LYS A 390 -10.51 14.12 0.21
CA LYS A 390 -9.86 15.39 -0.09
C LYS A 390 -9.35 15.36 -1.53
N THR A 391 -9.38 16.51 -2.19
CA THR A 391 -8.77 16.67 -3.51
C THR A 391 -7.94 17.95 -3.60
N PHE A 392 -6.91 17.93 -4.44
CA PHE A 392 -6.24 19.13 -4.89
C PHE A 392 -5.91 19.01 -6.39
N LYS A 393 -5.80 20.15 -7.07
CA LYS A 393 -5.44 20.22 -8.48
C LYS A 393 -4.21 21.11 -8.64
N ASP A 394 -3.04 20.48 -8.61
CA ASP A 394 -1.76 21.12 -8.92
C ASP A 394 -0.96 20.23 -9.88
N ASP A 395 -1.15 20.48 -11.18
CA ASP A 395 -0.51 19.69 -12.22
C ASP A 395 0.99 19.96 -12.32
N ASN A 396 1.44 21.16 -11.93
CA ASN A 396 2.86 21.50 -11.93
C ASN A 396 3.60 20.75 -10.83
N MET A 397 3.07 20.74 -9.60
CA MET A 397 3.62 19.97 -8.49
C MET A 397 3.69 18.48 -8.85
N LYS A 398 2.57 17.90 -9.31
CA LYS A 398 2.51 16.49 -9.72
C LYS A 398 3.55 16.17 -10.79
N LYS A 399 3.68 17.00 -11.82
CA LYS A 399 4.67 16.82 -12.88
C LYS A 399 6.10 16.81 -12.34
N PHE A 400 6.48 17.81 -11.53
CA PHE A 400 7.82 17.90 -10.96
C PHE A 400 8.15 16.70 -10.07
N LEU A 401 7.23 16.30 -9.21
CA LEU A 401 7.43 15.14 -8.33
C LEU A 401 7.57 13.84 -9.12
N ARG A 402 6.72 13.61 -10.12
CA ARG A 402 6.78 12.42 -10.99
C ARG A 402 8.10 12.34 -11.74
N GLU A 403 8.55 13.45 -12.34
CA GLU A 403 9.84 13.49 -13.04
C GLU A 403 11.02 13.11 -12.12
N GLY A 404 11.02 13.62 -10.89
CA GLY A 404 12.05 13.28 -9.90
C GLY A 404 12.03 11.80 -9.50
N LEU A 405 10.85 11.26 -9.20
CA LEU A 405 10.69 9.85 -8.78
C LEU A 405 10.94 8.86 -9.94
N ALA A 406 10.63 9.22 -11.18
CA ALA A 406 10.99 8.43 -12.36
C ALA A 406 12.52 8.37 -12.54
N LYS A 407 13.21 9.50 -12.35
CA LYS A 407 14.68 9.55 -12.38
C LYS A 407 15.31 8.73 -11.24
N CYS A 408 14.71 8.74 -10.06
CA CYS A 408 15.13 7.85 -8.96
C CYS A 408 15.08 6.39 -9.39
N PHE A 409 13.96 5.92 -9.94
CA PHE A 409 13.85 4.53 -10.41
C PHE A 409 14.91 4.21 -11.48
N LYS A 410 15.09 5.10 -12.47
CA LYS A 410 16.13 4.94 -13.48
C LYS A 410 17.53 4.83 -12.87
N SER A 411 17.83 5.63 -11.85
CA SER A 411 19.10 5.56 -11.13
C SER A 411 19.31 4.21 -10.43
N TYR A 412 18.26 3.64 -9.80
CA TYR A 412 18.38 2.33 -9.17
C TYR A 412 18.57 1.22 -10.22
N SER A 413 17.84 1.31 -11.34
CA SER A 413 17.87 0.29 -12.42
C SER A 413 19.23 0.10 -13.08
N GLN A 414 20.10 1.10 -13.03
CA GLN A 414 21.48 1.00 -13.54
C GLN A 414 22.33 -0.02 -12.78
N TYR A 415 21.97 -0.30 -11.53
CA TYR A 415 22.66 -1.25 -10.66
C TYR A 415 21.85 -2.54 -10.47
N MET A 416 20.69 -2.64 -11.12
CA MET A 416 19.84 -3.82 -11.05
C MET A 416 20.18 -4.83 -12.16
N ASP A 417 19.94 -6.11 -11.89
CA ASP A 417 19.96 -7.14 -12.93
C ASP A 417 18.82 -6.88 -13.92
N PHE A 418 19.14 -6.90 -15.22
CA PHE A 418 18.16 -6.73 -16.29
C PHE A 418 17.06 -7.79 -16.24
N SER A 419 17.32 -8.97 -15.65
CA SER A 419 16.31 -10.00 -15.42
C SER A 419 15.15 -9.54 -14.52
N VAL A 420 15.37 -8.54 -13.66
CA VAL A 420 14.36 -8.00 -12.73
C VAL A 420 13.41 -7.01 -13.42
N TYR A 421 13.94 -6.14 -14.30
CA TYR A 421 13.16 -5.03 -14.86
C TYR A 421 13.01 -5.05 -16.39
N GLY A 422 13.67 -5.98 -17.09
CA GLY A 422 13.73 -6.00 -18.56
C GLY A 422 12.36 -6.13 -19.22
N ALA A 423 11.43 -6.86 -18.59
CA ALA A 423 10.05 -7.00 -19.05
C ALA A 423 9.25 -5.67 -18.99
N TYR A 424 9.71 -4.70 -18.19
CA TYR A 424 9.01 -3.44 -17.93
C TYR A 424 9.69 -2.24 -18.62
N THR A 425 10.62 -2.47 -19.53
CA THR A 425 11.38 -1.42 -20.26
C THR A 425 10.48 -0.35 -20.86
N GLN A 426 9.35 -0.73 -21.46
CA GLN A 426 8.39 0.24 -22.00
C GLN A 426 7.78 1.15 -20.91
N LEU A 427 7.40 0.59 -19.76
CA LEU A 427 6.89 1.39 -18.64
C LEU A 427 7.96 2.35 -18.11
N ILE A 428 9.23 1.92 -18.11
CA ILE A 428 10.37 2.73 -17.66
C ILE A 428 10.65 3.87 -18.64
N ASP A 429 10.70 3.58 -19.94
CA ASP A 429 10.95 4.57 -20.99
C ASP A 429 9.82 5.62 -21.06
N ASP A 430 8.59 5.22 -20.77
CA ASP A 430 7.42 6.10 -20.69
C ASP A 430 7.33 6.87 -19.35
N ASN A 431 8.28 6.69 -18.42
CA ASN A 431 8.28 7.23 -17.05
C ASN A 431 7.01 6.87 -16.25
N ARG A 432 6.49 5.65 -16.44
CA ARG A 432 5.31 5.12 -15.75
C ARG A 432 5.64 4.31 -14.49
N ILE A 433 6.92 4.11 -14.18
CA ILE A 433 7.39 3.56 -12.91
C ILE A 433 8.10 4.66 -12.13
N LEU A 434 7.57 4.96 -10.94
CA LEU A 434 8.11 5.96 -10.03
C LEU A 434 8.61 5.27 -8.77
N SER A 435 9.76 5.67 -8.22
CA SER A 435 10.28 5.03 -7.01
C SER A 435 11.10 5.96 -6.13
N LYS A 436 11.18 5.61 -4.85
CA LYS A 436 12.16 6.17 -3.92
C LYS A 436 12.66 5.06 -2.98
N SER A 437 13.95 5.12 -2.67
CA SER A 437 14.57 4.32 -1.63
C SER A 437 14.65 5.04 -0.29
N GLY A 438 14.57 4.26 0.78
CA GLY A 438 14.75 4.69 2.16
C GLY A 438 15.61 3.71 2.94
N THR A 439 16.50 4.27 3.75
CA THR A 439 17.20 3.60 4.83
C THR A 439 17.09 4.53 6.04
N ALA A 440 16.79 3.97 7.21
CA ALA A 440 16.77 4.69 8.48
C ALA A 440 17.47 3.87 9.56
N ASP A 441 18.28 4.53 10.37
CA ASP A 441 19.03 3.86 11.44
C ASP A 441 18.11 3.56 12.62
N VAL A 442 18.29 2.41 13.24
CA VAL A 442 17.69 2.06 14.53
C VAL A 442 18.80 2.16 15.57
N ILE A 443 18.56 2.87 16.67
CA ILE A 443 19.58 3.34 17.63
C ILE A 443 20.50 2.22 18.19
N GLU A 444 20.12 0.95 18.07
CA GLU A 444 20.85 -0.21 18.58
C GLU A 444 21.60 -0.98 17.46
N ASN A 445 22.89 -1.27 17.66
CA ASN A 445 23.65 -2.36 16.99
C ASN A 445 23.69 -2.40 15.44
N GLU A 446 23.94 -1.27 14.76
CA GLU A 446 24.02 -1.23 13.27
C GLU A 446 22.76 -1.79 12.58
N ILE A 447 21.62 -1.71 13.26
CA ILE A 447 20.34 -2.17 12.78
C ILE A 447 19.73 -1.07 11.92
N THR A 448 19.25 -1.41 10.73
CA THR A 448 18.61 -0.44 9.83
C THR A 448 17.24 -0.91 9.37
N ASN A 449 16.35 0.04 9.13
CA ASN A 449 15.12 -0.19 8.38
C ASN A 449 15.37 0.14 6.92
N HIS A 450 14.83 -0.67 6.01
CA HIS A 450 14.88 -0.43 4.58
C HIS A 450 13.47 -0.34 4.01
N SER A 451 13.21 0.70 3.23
CA SER A 451 11.93 0.89 2.55
C SER A 451 12.13 1.11 1.07
N ARG A 452 11.26 0.54 0.24
CA ARG A 452 11.10 0.99 -1.14
C ARG A 452 9.64 1.29 -1.37
N ILE A 453 9.41 2.31 -2.18
CA ILE A 453 8.12 2.54 -2.80
C ILE A 453 8.24 2.34 -4.30
N LEU A 454 7.17 1.89 -4.92
CA LEU A 454 7.03 1.82 -6.36
C LEU A 454 5.60 2.20 -6.71
N THR A 455 5.43 3.31 -7.43
CA THR A 455 4.13 3.74 -7.96
C THR A 455 4.07 3.43 -9.45
N VAL A 456 3.00 2.77 -9.87
CA VAL A 456 2.72 2.46 -11.28
C VAL A 456 1.71 3.47 -11.81
N LEU A 457 1.99 4.00 -13.00
CA LEU A 457 1.09 4.89 -13.72
C LEU A 457 0.50 4.21 -14.96
N ASP A 458 -0.71 4.64 -15.34
CA ASP A 458 -1.32 4.23 -16.60
C ASP A 458 -0.73 5.00 -17.80
N GLU A 459 -1.26 4.74 -19.00
CA GLU A 459 -0.88 5.43 -20.24
C GLU A 459 -1.20 6.94 -20.26
N ASN A 460 -2.09 7.41 -19.38
CA ASN A 460 -2.43 8.82 -19.19
C ASN A 460 -1.61 9.46 -18.06
N HIS A 461 -0.64 8.74 -17.52
CA HIS A 461 0.14 9.11 -16.33
C HIS A 461 -0.74 9.37 -15.09
N ASP A 462 -1.88 8.71 -14.96
CA ASP A 462 -2.65 8.66 -13.72
C ASP A 462 -2.18 7.49 -12.85
N VAL A 463 -2.36 7.61 -11.54
CA VAL A 463 -1.92 6.58 -10.59
C VAL A 463 -2.80 5.34 -10.73
N VAL A 464 -2.18 4.18 -10.91
CA VAL A 464 -2.86 2.88 -10.79
C VAL A 464 -2.79 2.40 -9.35
N CYS A 465 -1.56 2.27 -8.83
CA CYS A 465 -1.30 1.82 -7.46
C CYS A 465 0.08 2.28 -6.97
N THR A 466 0.26 2.19 -5.65
CA THR A 466 1.58 2.24 -5.01
C THR A 466 1.81 0.98 -4.21
N ALA A 467 2.99 0.38 -4.40
CA ALA A 467 3.54 -0.70 -3.60
C ALA A 467 4.58 -0.14 -2.61
N CYS A 468 4.60 -0.65 -1.39
CA CYS A 468 5.64 -0.35 -0.40
C CYS A 468 6.12 -1.63 0.26
N ILE A 469 7.40 -1.94 0.09
CA ILE A 469 8.10 -2.99 0.83
C ILE A 469 8.92 -2.38 1.96
N ALA A 470 8.85 -3.01 3.13
CA ALA A 470 9.57 -2.64 4.34
C ALA A 470 10.33 -3.85 4.86
N VAL A 471 11.63 -3.72 5.12
CA VAL A 471 12.42 -4.68 5.89
C VAL A 471 12.82 -3.98 7.18
N LYS A 472 12.32 -4.47 8.32
CA LYS A 472 12.47 -3.82 9.61
C LYS A 472 13.60 -4.48 10.39
N ARG A 473 14.36 -3.67 11.10
CA ARG A 473 15.48 -4.10 11.95
C ARG A 473 16.42 -5.09 11.24
N ALA A 474 16.82 -4.77 10.01
CA ALA A 474 17.79 -5.57 9.28
C ALA A 474 19.15 -5.51 9.99
N THR A 475 19.65 -6.68 10.40
CA THR A 475 21.00 -6.83 10.96
C THR A 475 22.01 -7.02 9.83
N ASN A 476 23.31 -7.02 10.16
CA ASN A 476 24.38 -7.34 9.21
C ASN A 476 24.27 -8.73 8.55
N LYS A 477 23.43 -9.63 9.08
CA LYS A 477 23.12 -10.95 8.48
C LYS A 477 22.00 -10.88 7.44
N CYS A 478 21.16 -9.84 7.48
CA CYS A 478 20.04 -9.62 6.58
C CYS A 478 20.56 -8.89 5.33
N THR A 479 20.77 -9.63 4.23
CA THR A 479 21.20 -9.03 2.97
C THR A 479 20.02 -8.31 2.31
N VAL A 480 19.99 -6.99 2.42
CA VAL A 480 18.97 -6.15 1.78
C VAL A 480 19.60 -5.39 0.61
N ASN A 481 19.10 -5.62 -0.59
CA ASN A 481 19.53 -4.88 -1.79
C ASN A 481 18.34 -4.58 -2.72
N ASP A 482 18.55 -3.63 -3.63
CA ASP A 482 17.50 -3.13 -4.53
C ASP A 482 16.95 -4.22 -5.45
N ASN A 483 17.80 -5.13 -5.98
CA ASN A 483 17.36 -6.23 -6.85
C ASN A 483 16.29 -7.08 -6.19
N ILE A 484 16.54 -7.54 -4.96
CA ILE A 484 15.59 -8.39 -4.23
C ILE A 484 14.29 -7.62 -3.96
N LEU A 485 14.39 -6.38 -3.46
CA LEU A 485 13.20 -5.61 -3.10
C LEU A 485 12.32 -5.28 -4.32
N PHE A 486 12.92 -4.88 -5.45
CA PHE A 486 12.17 -4.61 -6.67
C PHE A 486 11.63 -5.89 -7.33
N ASP A 487 12.38 -7.00 -7.33
CA ASP A 487 11.91 -8.29 -7.84
C ASP A 487 10.66 -8.77 -7.09
N ILE A 488 10.66 -8.67 -5.76
CA ILE A 488 9.48 -9.00 -4.93
C ILE A 488 8.29 -8.13 -5.31
N MET A 489 8.48 -6.80 -5.43
CA MET A 489 7.40 -5.88 -5.79
C MET A 489 6.86 -6.16 -7.20
N PHE A 490 7.72 -6.33 -8.20
CA PHE A 490 7.30 -6.60 -9.58
C PHE A 490 6.56 -7.92 -9.72
N LYS A 491 7.11 -9.02 -9.17
CA LYS A 491 6.43 -10.33 -9.18
C LYS A 491 5.09 -10.31 -8.47
N THR A 492 4.98 -9.55 -7.38
CA THR A 492 3.71 -9.40 -6.65
C THR A 492 2.70 -8.61 -7.49
N LEU A 493 3.12 -7.52 -8.15
CA LEU A 493 2.26 -6.72 -9.02
C LEU A 493 1.76 -7.54 -10.23
N GLU A 494 2.63 -8.33 -10.86
CA GLU A 494 2.28 -9.26 -11.94
C GLU A 494 1.29 -10.33 -11.45
N ALA A 495 1.58 -10.97 -10.31
CA ALA A 495 0.69 -11.96 -9.70
C ALA A 495 -0.67 -11.36 -9.28
N SER A 496 -0.72 -10.06 -9.01
CA SER A 496 -1.95 -9.33 -8.70
C SER A 496 -2.74 -8.89 -9.95
N GLY A 497 -2.20 -9.14 -11.16
CA GLY A 497 -2.81 -8.74 -12.42
C GLY A 497 -2.74 -7.23 -12.71
N ILE A 498 -1.80 -6.51 -12.10
CA ILE A 498 -1.59 -5.07 -12.35
C ILE A 498 -0.63 -4.81 -13.52
N LEU A 499 0.44 -5.59 -13.60
CA LEU A 499 1.49 -5.46 -14.61
C LEU A 499 1.39 -6.52 -15.70
#